data_AF-A0A418QXA6-F1
#
_entry.id   AF-A0A418QXA6-F1
#
_cell.length_a   1.000
_cell.length_b   1.000
_cell.length_c   1.000
_cell.angle_alpha   90.00
_cell.angle_beta   90.00
_cell.angle_gamma   90.00
#
_symmetry.space_group_name_H-M   'P 1'
#
loop_
_entity.id
_entity.type
_entity.pdbx_description
1 polymer ?
#
loop_
_entity_poly.entity_id
_entity_poly.type
_entity_poly.pdbx_seq_one_letter_code
_entity_poly.pdbx_strand_id
1 'polypeptide(L)'
;MKSMLDKKLDKISDIWNHYIWEYKFCNSKIKFTPDVKSNYFGDILNYFSDTSNLIYGTKETKNFTSNIEISISFLQAIYIQQDFIEELLYIFKCNINKGDLKKDKNYSINREIRNELIGHPIRKIDINGTRQLLSSTIFSNSTNAHQISYIKYQLANNYKFEEINHRREDILNRHLVFTEKYFDIIISRLKNILFLFKKQLQNIELTLSTAPFENILKTVSNSFEYFYRTDYLYKPETLLRIHTLKDSNERYNSAIKKFYIELRKSLADTKDSIDDLINDTDRHSIEAEKSKVVIPKIIIIEGDGKYKDNNLPISYDYEIGKLSEKDSIGKFRIFSSFLKTKCKENKLVISEIENMEKNFDDDLEYYCSLHLIEEELSKRVKQ
;
A
#
# COMPACT_ATOMS: atom_id res chain seq x y z
N MET A 1 20.53 -7.71 -6.56
CA MET A 1 19.65 -8.82 -7.00
C MET A 1 18.51 -9.03 -6.01
N LYS A 2 18.78 -9.38 -4.74
CA LYS A 2 17.76 -9.28 -3.65
C LYS A 2 17.08 -7.91 -3.63
N SER A 3 17.87 -6.84 -3.70
CA SER A 3 17.40 -5.45 -3.81
C SER A 3 16.45 -5.15 -4.99
N MET A 4 16.49 -5.91 -6.08
CA MET A 4 15.62 -5.67 -7.23
C MET A 4 14.26 -6.37 -7.04
N LEU A 5 14.26 -7.57 -6.48
CA LEU A 5 13.03 -8.27 -6.11
C LEU A 5 12.32 -7.57 -4.96
N ASP A 6 13.06 -7.10 -3.96
CA ASP A 6 12.52 -6.31 -2.85
C ASP A 6 11.83 -5.05 -3.40
N LYS A 7 12.49 -4.28 -4.28
CA LYS A 7 11.86 -3.11 -4.94
C LYS A 7 10.57 -3.45 -5.70
N LYS A 8 10.51 -4.59 -6.40
CA LYS A 8 9.31 -5.02 -7.11
C LYS A 8 8.19 -5.40 -6.12
N LEU A 9 8.54 -6.05 -5.01
CA LEU A 9 7.61 -6.42 -3.96
C LEU A 9 7.07 -5.18 -3.23
N ASP A 10 7.93 -4.22 -2.90
CA ASP A 10 7.59 -2.93 -2.31
C ASP A 10 6.61 -2.19 -3.21
N LYS A 11 6.88 -2.14 -4.51
CA LYS A 11 5.95 -1.55 -5.48
C LYS A 11 4.58 -2.23 -5.51
N ILE A 12 4.54 -3.56 -5.44
CA ILE A 12 3.28 -4.31 -5.37
C ILE A 12 2.54 -3.96 -4.07
N SER A 13 3.26 -3.83 -2.96
CA SER A 13 2.73 -3.41 -1.66
C SER A 13 2.18 -1.98 -1.68
N ASP A 14 2.91 -1.04 -2.27
CA ASP A 14 2.51 0.37 -2.34
C ASP A 14 1.23 0.54 -3.15
N ILE A 15 1.13 -0.12 -4.30
CA ILE A 15 -0.10 -0.10 -5.11
C ILE A 15 -1.25 -0.78 -4.36
N TRP A 16 -0.96 -1.85 -3.61
CA TRP A 16 -1.98 -2.51 -2.79
C TRP A 16 -2.53 -1.55 -1.73
N ASN A 17 -1.66 -0.98 -0.89
CA ASN A 17 -2.04 -0.17 0.26
C ASN A 17 -2.74 1.12 -0.13
N HIS A 18 -2.22 1.85 -1.12
CA HIS A 18 -2.71 3.18 -1.48
C HIS A 18 -3.83 3.17 -2.52
N TYR A 19 -4.08 2.04 -3.20
CA TYR A 19 -5.07 2.00 -4.27
C TYR A 19 -6.03 0.84 -4.20
N ILE A 20 -5.52 -0.39 -4.17
CA ILE A 20 -6.38 -1.58 -4.16
C ILE A 20 -7.22 -1.62 -2.88
N TRP A 21 -6.60 -1.35 -1.72
CA TRP A 21 -7.27 -1.38 -0.44
C TRP A 21 -8.28 -0.24 -0.26
N GLU A 22 -7.92 0.97 -0.70
CA GLU A 22 -8.68 2.19 -0.43
C GLU A 22 -9.89 2.37 -1.36
N TYR A 23 -9.78 2.01 -2.64
CA TYR A 23 -10.80 2.33 -3.65
C TYR A 23 -11.55 1.09 -4.15
N LYS A 24 -12.88 1.11 -4.02
CA LYS A 24 -13.81 0.11 -4.57
C LYS A 24 -13.64 -0.09 -6.07
N PHE A 25 -13.36 0.99 -6.80
CA PHE A 25 -13.09 0.86 -8.23
C PHE A 25 -11.94 -0.10 -8.50
N CYS A 26 -10.81 0.06 -7.79
CA CYS A 26 -9.61 -0.74 -7.95
C CYS A 26 -9.84 -2.19 -7.47
N ASN A 27 -10.41 -2.38 -6.28
CA ASN A 27 -10.63 -3.73 -5.76
C ASN A 27 -11.63 -4.55 -6.59
N SER A 28 -12.57 -3.91 -7.28
CA SER A 28 -13.49 -4.60 -8.21
C SER A 28 -12.76 -5.28 -9.38
N LYS A 29 -11.52 -4.88 -9.70
CA LYS A 29 -10.73 -5.41 -10.82
C LYS A 29 -9.92 -6.65 -10.48
N ILE A 30 -9.91 -7.05 -9.21
CA ILE A 30 -9.16 -8.20 -8.69
C ILE A 30 -10.12 -9.20 -8.04
N LYS A 31 -9.59 -10.29 -7.47
CA LYS A 31 -10.38 -11.24 -6.69
C LYS A 31 -10.37 -10.85 -5.21
N PHE A 32 -11.15 -9.84 -4.87
CA PHE A 32 -11.21 -9.25 -3.52
C PHE A 32 -12.21 -9.99 -2.61
N THR A 33 -11.91 -11.25 -2.28
CA THR A 33 -12.72 -12.10 -1.38
C THR A 33 -12.62 -11.64 0.08
N PRO A 34 -13.51 -12.09 0.99
CA PRO A 34 -13.40 -11.80 2.42
C PRO A 34 -12.03 -12.14 3.02
N ASP A 35 -11.41 -13.24 2.60
CA ASP A 35 -10.09 -13.64 3.08
C ASP A 35 -9.00 -12.65 2.62
N VAL A 36 -9.08 -12.21 1.37
CA VAL A 36 -8.17 -11.19 0.80
C VAL A 36 -8.38 -9.81 1.46
N LYS A 37 -9.56 -9.55 2.03
CA LYS A 37 -9.87 -8.36 2.84
C LYS A 37 -9.37 -8.45 4.28
N SER A 38 -8.76 -9.56 4.68
CA SER A 38 -8.08 -9.67 5.97
C SER A 38 -6.60 -9.28 5.83
N ASN A 39 -5.76 -9.67 6.79
CA ASN A 39 -4.31 -9.51 6.71
C ASN A 39 -3.63 -10.48 5.73
N TYR A 40 -4.39 -11.32 5.02
CA TYR A 40 -3.86 -12.37 4.13
C TYR A 40 -2.80 -11.90 3.13
N PHE A 41 -3.04 -10.76 2.45
CA PHE A 41 -2.05 -10.21 1.52
C PHE A 41 -0.79 -9.72 2.26
N GLY A 42 -0.96 -9.07 3.41
CA GLY A 42 0.15 -8.65 4.27
C GLY A 42 0.98 -9.84 4.76
N ASP A 43 0.32 -10.95 5.09
CA ASP A 43 1.00 -12.20 5.44
C ASP A 43 1.87 -12.69 4.27
N ILE A 44 1.32 -12.78 3.05
CA ILE A 44 2.09 -13.19 1.86
C ILE A 44 3.37 -12.34 1.71
N LEU A 45 3.25 -11.01 1.82
CA LEU A 45 4.41 -10.10 1.72
C LEU A 45 5.44 -10.35 2.82
N ASN A 46 5.00 -10.51 4.07
CA ASN A 46 5.88 -10.79 5.20
C ASN A 46 6.61 -12.12 5.01
N TYR A 47 5.91 -13.16 4.54
CA TYR A 47 6.54 -14.45 4.28
C TYR A 47 7.60 -14.39 3.16
N PHE A 48 7.43 -13.55 2.12
CA PHE A 48 8.50 -13.31 1.15
C PHE A 48 9.76 -12.76 1.82
N SER A 49 9.60 -11.79 2.72
CA SER A 49 10.69 -11.20 3.51
C SER A 49 11.38 -12.25 4.40
N ASP A 50 10.60 -13.02 5.16
CA ASP A 50 11.11 -14.03 6.10
C ASP A 50 11.88 -15.15 5.40
N THR A 51 11.40 -15.57 4.23
CA THR A 51 12.05 -16.62 3.43
C THR A 51 13.25 -16.12 2.63
N SER A 52 13.39 -14.81 2.43
CA SER A 52 14.45 -14.18 1.65
C SER A 52 15.85 -14.57 2.16
N ASN A 53 16.05 -14.55 3.48
CA ASN A 53 17.35 -14.91 4.07
C ASN A 53 17.69 -16.41 3.94
N LEU A 54 16.69 -17.28 3.77
CA LEU A 54 16.89 -18.71 3.56
C LEU A 54 17.30 -19.03 2.11
N ILE A 55 16.91 -18.18 1.17
CA ILE A 55 17.19 -18.36 -0.27
C ILE A 55 18.48 -17.64 -0.68
N TYR A 56 18.64 -16.40 -0.22
CA TYR A 56 19.73 -15.50 -0.65
C TYR A 56 20.86 -15.39 0.37
N GLY A 57 20.69 -15.91 1.59
CA GLY A 57 21.73 -15.91 2.60
C GLY A 57 22.79 -16.98 2.33
N THR A 58 24.07 -16.61 2.38
CA THR A 58 25.18 -17.56 2.34
C THR A 58 25.32 -18.24 3.70
N LYS A 59 24.98 -19.53 3.75
CA LYS A 59 25.25 -20.40 4.90
C LYS A 59 26.14 -21.56 4.45
N GLU A 60 27.42 -21.45 4.76
CA GLU A 60 28.38 -22.54 4.55
C GLU A 60 28.51 -23.36 5.83
N THR A 61 28.40 -24.68 5.72
CA THR A 61 28.66 -25.58 6.83
C THR A 61 29.51 -26.75 6.39
N LYS A 62 30.43 -27.18 7.25
CA LYS A 62 31.28 -28.34 6.99
C LYS A 62 30.68 -29.66 7.48
N ASN A 63 29.54 -29.59 8.19
CA ASN A 63 28.85 -30.74 8.74
C ASN A 63 27.75 -31.23 7.79
N PHE A 64 27.67 -32.55 7.61
CA PHE A 64 26.66 -33.23 6.81
C PHE A 64 25.22 -32.92 7.26
N THR A 65 24.92 -33.03 8.56
CA THR A 65 23.56 -32.76 9.09
C THR A 65 23.12 -31.34 8.77
N SER A 66 24.00 -30.36 9.03
CA SER A 66 23.72 -28.96 8.75
C SER A 66 23.56 -28.69 7.24
N ASN A 67 24.31 -29.39 6.38
CA ASN A 67 24.14 -29.29 4.94
C ASN A 67 22.76 -29.82 4.47
N ILE A 68 22.25 -30.90 5.08
CA ILE A 68 20.88 -31.37 4.81
C ILE A 68 19.87 -30.33 5.25
N GLU A 69 19.95 -29.83 6.49
CA GLU A 69 19.02 -28.85 7.05
C GLU A 69 18.94 -27.58 6.19
N ILE A 70 20.09 -27.07 5.75
CA ILE A 70 20.16 -25.90 4.86
C ILE A 70 19.55 -26.23 3.50
N SER A 71 19.82 -27.42 2.94
CA SER A 71 19.28 -27.82 1.63
C SER A 71 17.75 -27.96 1.67
N ILE A 72 17.22 -28.54 2.76
CA ILE A 72 15.77 -28.64 3.00
C ILE A 72 15.16 -27.25 3.12
N SER A 73 15.74 -26.40 3.96
CA SER A 73 15.25 -25.04 4.19
C SER A 73 15.24 -24.21 2.91
N PHE A 74 16.33 -24.27 2.14
CA PHE A 74 16.47 -23.58 0.85
C PHE A 74 15.42 -24.03 -0.18
N LEU A 75 15.27 -25.34 -0.40
CA LEU A 75 14.29 -25.88 -1.34
C LEU A 75 12.86 -25.60 -0.91
N GLN A 76 12.57 -25.67 0.40
CA GLN A 76 11.24 -25.40 0.95
C GLN A 76 10.89 -23.91 0.84
N ALA A 77 11.83 -23.01 1.11
CA ALA A 77 11.63 -21.57 0.98
C ALA A 77 11.34 -21.18 -0.48
N ILE A 78 12.09 -21.73 -1.45
CA ILE A 78 11.80 -21.55 -2.88
C ILE A 78 10.40 -22.04 -3.22
N TYR A 79 10.03 -23.25 -2.79
CA TYR A 79 8.71 -23.81 -3.05
C TYR A 79 7.58 -22.92 -2.52
N ILE A 80 7.74 -22.41 -1.30
CA ILE A 80 6.79 -21.49 -0.64
C ILE A 80 6.67 -20.18 -1.44
N GLN A 81 7.78 -19.54 -1.81
CA GLN A 81 7.73 -18.30 -2.61
C GLN A 81 7.05 -18.53 -3.97
N GLN A 82 7.24 -19.70 -4.58
CA GLN A 82 6.56 -20.03 -5.83
C GLN A 82 5.06 -20.28 -5.65
N ASP A 83 4.60 -20.82 -4.51
CA ASP A 83 3.17 -20.92 -4.17
C ASP A 83 2.57 -19.52 -3.94
N PHE A 84 3.29 -18.61 -3.28
CA PHE A 84 2.82 -17.23 -3.13
C PHE A 84 2.70 -16.48 -4.45
N ILE A 85 3.63 -16.68 -5.39
CA ILE A 85 3.48 -16.11 -6.74
C ILE A 85 2.21 -16.64 -7.41
N GLU A 86 1.93 -17.94 -7.30
CA GLU A 86 0.68 -18.54 -7.83
C GLU A 86 -0.56 -17.86 -7.22
N GLU A 87 -0.54 -17.62 -5.91
CA GLU A 87 -1.64 -16.93 -5.22
C GLU A 87 -1.78 -15.47 -5.65
N LEU A 88 -0.69 -14.71 -5.76
CA LEU A 88 -0.72 -13.31 -6.22
C LEU A 88 -1.26 -13.22 -7.65
N LEU A 89 -0.86 -14.12 -8.56
CA LEU A 89 -1.39 -14.18 -9.92
C LEU A 89 -2.91 -14.43 -9.95
N TYR A 90 -3.39 -15.24 -9.01
CA TYR A 90 -4.82 -15.51 -8.85
C TYR A 90 -5.57 -14.32 -8.27
N ILE A 91 -5.08 -13.71 -7.18
CA ILE A 91 -5.65 -12.51 -6.56
C ILE A 91 -5.79 -11.40 -7.60
N PHE A 92 -4.72 -11.09 -8.34
CA PHE A 92 -4.69 -9.99 -9.30
C PHE A 92 -5.33 -10.32 -10.66
N LYS A 93 -5.88 -11.53 -10.82
CA LYS A 93 -6.52 -12.01 -12.05
C LYS A 93 -5.60 -11.85 -13.27
N CYS A 94 -4.37 -12.33 -13.15
CA CYS A 94 -3.37 -12.27 -14.23
C CYS A 94 -3.62 -13.28 -15.36
N ASN A 95 -4.70 -14.08 -15.29
CA ASN A 95 -5.03 -15.16 -16.25
C ASN A 95 -3.92 -16.21 -16.43
N ILE A 96 -3.13 -16.44 -15.39
CA ILE A 96 -2.12 -17.49 -15.32
C ILE A 96 -2.54 -18.47 -14.24
N ASN A 97 -2.70 -19.74 -14.61
CA ASN A 97 -3.05 -20.80 -13.67
C ASN A 97 -1.84 -21.70 -13.39
N LYS A 98 -1.98 -22.61 -12.43
CA LYS A 98 -0.96 -23.60 -12.06
C LYS A 98 -0.45 -24.44 -13.23
N GLY A 99 -1.33 -24.77 -14.18
CA GLY A 99 -0.98 -25.53 -15.38
C GLY A 99 -0.02 -24.77 -16.29
N ASP A 100 -0.17 -23.45 -16.39
CA ASP A 100 0.75 -22.60 -17.15
C ASP A 100 2.09 -22.43 -16.43
N LEU A 101 2.10 -22.30 -15.10
CA LEU A 101 3.33 -22.30 -14.31
C LEU A 101 4.13 -23.59 -14.49
N LYS A 102 3.46 -24.74 -14.54
CA LYS A 102 4.08 -26.05 -14.83
C LYS A 102 4.70 -26.19 -16.23
N LYS A 103 4.40 -25.28 -17.16
CA LYS A 103 5.09 -25.23 -18.47
C LYS A 103 6.39 -24.43 -18.39
N ASP A 104 6.54 -23.59 -17.37
CA ASP A 104 7.76 -22.84 -17.12
C ASP A 104 8.84 -23.77 -16.53
N LYS A 105 9.96 -23.90 -17.25
CA LYS A 105 11.07 -24.77 -16.82
C LYS A 105 11.68 -24.31 -15.50
N ASN A 106 11.74 -23.00 -15.25
CA ASN A 106 12.34 -22.45 -14.03
C ASN A 106 11.51 -22.79 -12.78
N TYR A 107 10.18 -22.77 -12.94
CA TYR A 107 9.23 -23.23 -11.93
C TYR A 107 9.33 -24.74 -11.72
N SER A 108 9.24 -25.50 -12.82
CA SER A 108 9.02 -26.94 -12.79
C SER A 108 10.22 -27.72 -12.31
N ILE A 109 11.42 -27.40 -12.79
CA ILE A 109 12.65 -28.07 -12.39
C ILE A 109 12.91 -27.90 -10.89
N ASN A 110 12.79 -26.68 -10.36
CA ASN A 110 13.00 -26.43 -8.94
C ASN A 110 11.97 -27.15 -8.06
N ARG A 111 10.68 -27.16 -8.47
CA ARG A 111 9.65 -27.95 -7.78
C ARG A 111 9.92 -29.44 -7.84
N GLU A 112 10.36 -29.96 -8.97
CA GLU A 112 10.68 -31.38 -9.13
C GLU A 112 11.83 -31.80 -8.22
N ILE A 113 12.90 -31.02 -8.14
CA ILE A 113 14.03 -31.28 -7.21
C ILE A 113 13.51 -31.36 -5.76
N ARG A 114 12.73 -30.36 -5.32
CA ARG A 114 12.15 -30.34 -3.97
C ARG A 114 11.19 -31.52 -3.74
N ASN A 115 10.31 -31.79 -4.70
CA ASN A 115 9.30 -32.85 -4.57
C ASN A 115 9.95 -34.23 -4.59
N GLU A 116 10.99 -34.43 -5.39
CA GLU A 116 11.75 -35.67 -5.39
C GLU A 116 12.45 -35.88 -4.04
N LEU A 117 13.10 -34.86 -3.48
CA LEU A 117 13.88 -35.00 -2.25
C LEU A 117 13.06 -34.98 -0.95
N ILE A 118 12.05 -34.11 -0.87
CA ILE A 118 11.40 -33.74 0.40
C ILE A 118 9.90 -34.06 0.36
N GLY A 119 9.23 -33.71 -0.74
CA GLY A 119 7.77 -33.88 -0.83
C GLY A 119 7.33 -35.34 -0.95
N HIS A 120 7.99 -36.09 -1.84
CA HIS A 120 7.65 -37.45 -2.24
C HIS A 120 8.92 -38.29 -2.47
N PRO A 121 9.76 -38.51 -1.44
CA PRO A 121 11.00 -39.27 -1.56
C PRO A 121 10.80 -40.75 -1.92
N ILE A 122 9.57 -41.26 -1.83
CA ILE A 122 9.17 -42.58 -2.33
C ILE A 122 7.99 -42.37 -3.27
N ARG A 123 8.21 -42.57 -4.57
CA ARG A 123 7.20 -42.45 -5.62
C ARG A 123 6.73 -43.84 -6.03
N LYS A 124 5.43 -44.01 -6.19
CA LYS A 124 4.81 -45.24 -6.70
C LYS A 124 3.99 -44.92 -7.94
N ILE A 125 3.88 -45.88 -8.86
CA ILE A 125 3.06 -45.80 -10.07
C ILE A 125 2.18 -47.04 -10.16
N ASP A 126 0.96 -46.89 -10.65
CA ASP A 126 0.07 -48.02 -10.92
C ASP A 126 0.32 -48.51 -12.35
N ILE A 127 0.81 -49.75 -12.46
CA ILE A 127 1.03 -50.43 -13.74
C ILE A 127 0.13 -51.67 -13.71
N ASN A 128 -0.83 -51.73 -14.65
CA ASN A 128 -1.80 -52.83 -14.76
C ASN A 128 -2.55 -53.12 -13.45
N GLY A 129 -2.98 -52.08 -12.73
CA GLY A 129 -3.69 -52.21 -11.46
C GLY A 129 -2.82 -52.63 -10.26
N THR A 130 -1.51 -52.79 -10.45
CA THR A 130 -0.57 -53.10 -9.37
C THR A 130 0.29 -51.88 -9.07
N ARG A 131 0.31 -51.48 -7.79
CA ARG A 131 1.10 -50.34 -7.33
C ARG A 131 2.57 -50.73 -7.17
N GLN A 132 3.41 -50.25 -8.06
CA GLN A 132 4.84 -50.54 -8.08
C GLN A 132 5.67 -49.35 -7.62
N LEU A 133 6.85 -49.60 -7.06
CA LEU A 133 7.81 -48.54 -6.76
C LEU A 133 8.29 -47.93 -8.09
N LEU A 134 8.26 -46.60 -8.19
CA LEU A 134 8.78 -45.88 -9.35
C LEU A 134 10.21 -45.42 -9.06
N SER A 135 10.38 -44.74 -7.93
CA SER A 135 11.68 -44.27 -7.47
C SER A 135 11.73 -44.05 -5.97
N SER A 136 12.92 -44.13 -5.39
CA SER A 136 13.20 -43.66 -4.04
C SER A 136 14.48 -42.81 -4.01
N THR A 137 14.53 -41.83 -3.11
CA THR A 137 15.68 -40.93 -2.97
C THR A 137 16.09 -40.70 -1.53
N ILE A 138 17.38 -40.48 -1.31
CA ILE A 138 17.97 -40.15 -0.01
C ILE A 138 19.12 -39.16 -0.19
N PHE A 139 19.25 -38.17 0.69
CA PHE A 139 20.39 -37.24 0.67
C PHE A 139 21.71 -38.02 0.74
N SER A 140 22.69 -37.63 -0.08
CA SER A 140 24.02 -38.25 -0.05
C SER A 140 24.87 -37.62 1.04
N ASN A 141 25.89 -38.33 1.53
CA ASN A 141 26.81 -37.85 2.57
C ASN A 141 27.76 -36.73 2.10
N SER A 142 27.38 -35.96 1.08
CA SER A 142 28.19 -34.88 0.53
C SER A 142 28.32 -33.72 1.54
N THR A 143 29.55 -33.24 1.71
CA THR A 143 29.87 -32.08 2.55
C THR A 143 30.00 -30.78 1.76
N ASN A 144 29.79 -30.83 0.43
CA ASN A 144 29.92 -29.66 -0.43
C ASN A 144 28.68 -28.75 -0.29
N ALA A 145 28.88 -27.60 0.37
CA ALA A 145 27.82 -26.63 0.65
C ALA A 145 27.27 -25.90 -0.59
N HIS A 146 27.93 -26.00 -1.75
CA HIS A 146 27.49 -25.35 -3.00
C HIS A 146 26.61 -26.24 -3.88
N GLN A 147 26.40 -27.50 -3.48
CA GLN A 147 25.57 -28.44 -4.21
C GLN A 147 24.57 -29.14 -3.30
N ILE A 148 23.50 -29.63 -3.90
CA ILE A 148 22.56 -30.56 -3.28
C ILE A 148 22.76 -31.89 -3.98
N SER A 149 23.21 -32.88 -3.21
CA SER A 149 23.57 -34.21 -3.69
C SER A 149 22.67 -35.26 -3.04
N TYR A 150 22.22 -36.21 -3.85
CA TYR A 150 21.38 -37.31 -3.36
C TYR A 150 21.50 -38.55 -4.21
N ILE A 151 21.18 -39.68 -3.60
CA ILE A 151 21.14 -40.98 -4.25
C ILE A 151 19.71 -41.24 -4.69
N LYS A 152 19.54 -41.67 -5.93
CA LYS A 152 18.27 -42.06 -6.52
C LYS A 152 18.30 -43.52 -6.96
N TYR A 153 17.24 -44.24 -6.63
CA TYR A 153 16.94 -45.58 -7.11
C TYR A 153 15.70 -45.48 -7.99
N GLN A 154 15.75 -45.96 -9.23
CA GLN A 154 14.63 -45.82 -10.17
C GLN A 154 14.35 -47.10 -10.95
N LEU A 155 13.07 -47.37 -11.21
CA LEU A 155 12.61 -48.55 -11.94
C LEU A 155 13.27 -48.64 -13.34
N ALA A 156 13.39 -47.51 -14.05
CA ALA A 156 13.99 -47.44 -15.39
C ALA A 156 15.46 -47.92 -15.44
N ASN A 157 16.18 -47.83 -14.33
CA ASN A 157 17.57 -48.29 -14.20
C ASN A 157 17.68 -49.55 -13.33
N ASN A 158 16.60 -50.36 -13.25
CA ASN A 158 16.53 -51.56 -12.41
C ASN A 158 16.95 -51.31 -10.95
N TYR A 159 16.62 -50.13 -10.41
CA TYR A 159 16.99 -49.68 -9.07
C TYR A 159 18.50 -49.72 -8.77
N LYS A 160 19.35 -49.59 -9.79
CA LYS A 160 20.76 -49.25 -9.55
C LYS A 160 20.86 -47.84 -8.98
N PHE A 161 21.80 -47.66 -8.06
CA PHE A 161 22.02 -46.35 -7.45
C PHE A 161 22.57 -45.38 -8.51
N GLU A 162 22.07 -44.15 -8.46
CA GLU A 162 22.53 -43.03 -9.28
C GLU A 162 22.74 -41.84 -8.35
N GLU A 163 23.93 -41.22 -8.40
CA GLU A 163 24.19 -40.00 -7.65
C GLU A 163 23.80 -38.80 -8.50
N ILE A 164 22.84 -38.03 -8.01
CA ILE A 164 22.34 -36.80 -8.63
C ILE A 164 22.94 -35.61 -7.89
N ASN A 165 23.46 -34.65 -8.64
CA ASN A 165 24.08 -33.44 -8.13
C ASN A 165 23.46 -32.21 -8.78
N HIS A 166 22.95 -31.27 -7.97
CA HIS A 166 22.47 -29.97 -8.45
C HIS A 166 23.27 -28.86 -7.79
N ARG A 167 23.80 -27.93 -8.58
CA ARG A 167 24.42 -26.72 -8.02
C ARG A 167 23.34 -25.82 -7.42
N ARG A 168 23.57 -25.31 -6.21
CA ARG A 168 22.65 -24.37 -5.57
C ARG A 168 22.47 -23.09 -6.37
N GLU A 169 23.55 -22.61 -7.00
CA GLU A 169 23.53 -21.44 -7.87
C GLU A 169 22.55 -21.61 -9.04
N ASP A 170 22.50 -22.79 -9.68
CA ASP A 170 21.57 -23.04 -10.78
C ASP A 170 20.11 -23.01 -10.32
N ILE A 171 19.83 -23.58 -9.14
CA ILE A 171 18.49 -23.55 -8.53
C ILE A 171 18.10 -22.11 -8.20
N LEU A 172 19.02 -21.34 -7.62
CA LEU A 172 18.82 -19.93 -7.29
C LEU A 172 18.56 -19.10 -8.53
N ASN A 173 19.36 -19.25 -9.59
CA ASN A 173 19.20 -18.51 -10.84
C ASN A 173 17.85 -18.81 -11.50
N ARG A 174 17.40 -20.08 -11.52
CA ARG A 174 16.05 -20.41 -11.99
C ARG A 174 14.97 -19.73 -11.14
N HIS A 175 15.12 -19.74 -9.82
CA HIS A 175 14.15 -19.11 -8.92
C HIS A 175 14.07 -17.60 -9.15
N LEU A 176 15.21 -16.94 -9.35
CA LEU A 176 15.28 -15.51 -9.66
C LEU A 176 14.59 -15.18 -10.98
N VAL A 177 14.92 -15.90 -12.06
CA VAL A 177 14.30 -15.69 -13.38
C VAL A 177 12.78 -15.93 -13.32
N PHE A 178 12.35 -16.96 -12.58
CA PHE A 178 10.93 -17.21 -12.32
C PHE A 178 10.29 -16.02 -11.61
N THR A 179 10.82 -15.64 -10.45
CA THR A 179 10.25 -14.60 -9.58
C THR A 179 10.16 -13.27 -10.31
N GLU A 180 11.23 -12.89 -11.01
CA GLU A 180 11.32 -11.65 -11.77
C GLU A 180 10.22 -11.56 -12.84
N LYS A 181 10.10 -12.63 -13.66
CA LYS A 181 9.11 -12.71 -14.74
C LYS A 181 7.68 -12.53 -14.22
N TYR A 182 7.30 -13.22 -13.14
CA TYR A 182 5.93 -13.16 -12.66
C TYR A 182 5.63 -11.90 -11.86
N PHE A 183 6.62 -11.32 -11.17
CA PHE A 183 6.49 -9.98 -10.60
C PHE A 183 6.25 -8.93 -11.69
N ASP A 184 6.93 -9.01 -12.84
CA ASP A 184 6.68 -8.09 -13.96
C ASP A 184 5.26 -8.22 -14.52
N ILE A 185 4.75 -9.45 -14.62
CA ILE A 185 3.36 -9.70 -15.04
C ILE A 185 2.37 -9.09 -14.04
N ILE A 186 2.61 -9.28 -12.74
CA ILE A 186 1.77 -8.72 -11.67
C ILE A 186 1.82 -7.18 -11.70
N ILE A 187 3.02 -6.58 -11.76
CA ILE A 187 3.20 -5.13 -11.80
C ILE A 187 2.53 -4.55 -13.05
N SER A 188 2.68 -5.17 -14.22
CA SER A 188 2.00 -4.75 -15.45
C SER A 188 0.48 -4.76 -15.29
N ARG A 189 -0.06 -5.82 -14.67
CA ARG A 189 -1.50 -5.92 -14.36
C ARG A 189 -1.96 -4.80 -13.43
N LEU A 190 -1.20 -4.50 -12.37
CA LEU A 190 -1.48 -3.43 -11.42
C LEU A 190 -1.43 -2.05 -12.09
N LYS A 191 -0.39 -1.76 -12.88
CA LYS A 191 -0.29 -0.51 -13.67
C LYS A 191 -1.49 -0.32 -14.58
N ASN A 192 -2.01 -1.38 -15.21
CA ASN A 192 -3.21 -1.30 -16.02
C ASN A 192 -4.47 -0.96 -15.18
N ILE A 193 -4.60 -1.51 -13.97
CA ILE A 193 -5.69 -1.13 -13.06
C ILE A 193 -5.61 0.36 -12.71
N LEU A 194 -4.42 0.86 -12.38
CA LEU A 194 -4.21 2.28 -12.09
C LEU A 194 -4.51 3.17 -13.29
N PHE A 195 -4.12 2.76 -14.49
CA PHE A 195 -4.45 3.49 -15.72
C PHE A 195 -5.96 3.60 -15.95
N LEU A 196 -6.70 2.50 -15.75
CA LEU A 196 -8.16 2.52 -15.82
C LEU A 196 -8.77 3.40 -14.74
N PHE A 197 -8.19 3.39 -13.54
CA PHE A 197 -8.64 4.24 -12.44
C PHE A 197 -8.40 5.72 -12.75
N LYS A 198 -7.23 6.08 -13.27
CA LYS A 198 -6.91 7.44 -13.73
C LYS A 198 -7.93 7.95 -14.75
N LYS A 199 -8.33 7.12 -15.72
CA LYS A 199 -9.41 7.47 -16.68
C LYS A 199 -10.73 7.75 -15.97
N GLN A 200 -11.05 6.97 -14.95
CA GLN A 200 -12.25 7.20 -14.15
C GLN A 200 -12.17 8.53 -13.37
N LEU A 201 -11.01 8.91 -12.84
CA LEU A 201 -10.81 10.21 -12.20
C LEU A 201 -10.98 11.37 -13.19
N GLN A 202 -10.49 11.22 -14.43
CA GLN A 202 -10.71 12.20 -15.50
C GLN A 202 -12.21 12.36 -15.82
N ASN A 203 -13.00 11.28 -15.80
CA ASN A 203 -14.45 11.35 -15.99
C ASN A 203 -15.13 12.13 -14.87
N ILE A 204 -14.69 11.96 -13.61
CA ILE A 204 -15.19 12.75 -12.47
C ILE A 204 -14.92 14.23 -12.71
N GLU A 205 -13.70 14.59 -13.09
CA GLU A 205 -13.30 15.97 -13.35
C GLU A 205 -14.15 16.66 -14.44
N LEU A 206 -14.45 15.96 -15.53
CA LEU A 206 -15.37 16.44 -16.57
C LEU A 206 -16.80 16.65 -16.06
N THR A 207 -17.23 15.78 -15.13
CA THR A 207 -18.55 15.82 -14.51
C THR A 207 -18.72 17.03 -13.56
N LEU A 208 -17.63 17.51 -12.94
CA LEU A 208 -17.66 18.65 -12.01
C LEU A 208 -18.17 19.95 -12.63
N SER A 209 -17.99 20.13 -13.94
CA SER A 209 -18.35 21.36 -14.65
C SER A 209 -19.74 21.31 -15.29
N THR A 210 -20.36 20.12 -15.38
CA THR A 210 -21.52 19.88 -16.24
C THR A 210 -22.71 19.26 -15.52
N ALA A 211 -22.48 18.56 -14.40
CA ALA A 211 -23.53 17.80 -13.72
C ALA A 211 -24.11 18.53 -12.50
N PRO A 212 -25.38 18.24 -12.14
CA PRO A 212 -25.95 18.63 -10.86
C PRO A 212 -25.15 18.07 -9.67
N PHE A 213 -25.16 18.80 -8.55
CA PHE A 213 -24.40 18.45 -7.35
C PHE A 213 -24.66 17.02 -6.85
N GLU A 214 -25.91 16.58 -6.82
CA GLU A 214 -26.29 15.20 -6.47
C GLU A 214 -25.58 14.15 -7.34
N ASN A 215 -25.49 14.40 -8.64
CA ASN A 215 -24.83 13.49 -9.57
C ASN A 215 -23.31 13.48 -9.37
N ILE A 216 -22.72 14.62 -9.00
CA ILE A 216 -21.30 14.71 -8.64
C ILE A 216 -21.03 13.83 -7.42
N LEU A 217 -21.83 13.95 -6.35
CA LEU A 217 -21.66 13.14 -5.15
C LEU A 217 -21.82 11.65 -5.44
N LYS A 218 -22.80 11.27 -6.24
CA LYS A 218 -22.99 9.87 -6.65
C LYS A 218 -21.78 9.33 -7.42
N THR A 219 -21.21 10.14 -8.31
CA THR A 219 -20.05 9.74 -9.13
C THR A 219 -18.81 9.55 -8.26
N VAL A 220 -18.54 10.48 -7.35
CA VAL A 220 -17.44 10.38 -6.39
C VAL A 220 -17.63 9.17 -5.46
N SER A 221 -18.84 8.95 -4.94
CA SER A 221 -19.16 7.79 -4.08
C SER A 221 -18.91 6.43 -4.73
N ASN A 222 -19.01 6.34 -6.05
CA ASN A 222 -18.86 5.07 -6.78
C ASN A 222 -17.41 4.76 -7.16
N SER A 223 -16.54 5.76 -7.21
CA SER A 223 -15.22 5.62 -7.82
C SER A 223 -14.08 6.22 -6.99
N PHE A 224 -14.36 7.20 -6.13
CA PHE A 224 -13.38 7.97 -5.39
C PHE A 224 -13.84 8.22 -3.94
N GLU A 225 -14.46 7.22 -3.33
CA GLU A 225 -15.16 7.34 -2.05
C GLU A 225 -14.24 7.58 -0.85
N TYR A 226 -12.97 7.23 -0.97
CA TYR A 226 -11.97 7.49 0.07
C TYR A 226 -11.84 8.99 0.37
N PHE A 227 -12.06 9.85 -0.64
CA PHE A 227 -12.10 11.30 -0.48
C PHE A 227 -13.05 11.76 0.61
N TYR A 228 -14.18 11.08 0.82
CA TYR A 228 -15.13 11.49 1.86
C TYR A 228 -14.64 11.28 3.29
N ARG A 229 -13.48 10.64 3.48
CA ARG A 229 -12.86 10.46 4.80
C ARG A 229 -11.91 11.61 5.16
N THR A 230 -11.63 12.54 4.24
CA THR A 230 -10.66 13.62 4.48
C THR A 230 -11.22 14.73 5.36
N ASP A 231 -12.54 14.89 5.40
CA ASP A 231 -13.22 15.93 6.20
C ASP A 231 -14.56 15.41 6.74
N TYR A 232 -14.94 15.86 7.94
CA TYR A 232 -16.19 15.47 8.58
C TYR A 232 -17.44 15.90 7.77
N LEU A 233 -17.39 17.06 7.14
CA LEU A 233 -18.50 17.60 6.35
C LEU A 233 -18.71 16.88 5.03
N TYR A 234 -17.74 16.07 4.57
CA TYR A 234 -17.75 15.50 3.23
C TYR A 234 -18.63 14.27 3.07
N LYS A 235 -19.27 13.80 4.14
CA LYS A 235 -20.30 12.76 4.03
C LYS A 235 -21.37 13.19 3.01
N PRO A 236 -21.75 12.33 2.04
CA PRO A 236 -22.68 12.70 0.97
C PRO A 236 -23.99 13.33 1.47
N GLU A 237 -24.60 12.75 2.50
CA GLU A 237 -25.82 13.26 3.12
C GLU A 237 -25.66 14.65 3.75
N THR A 238 -24.50 14.90 4.38
CA THR A 238 -24.16 16.21 4.96
C THR A 238 -23.98 17.25 3.87
N LEU A 239 -23.22 16.92 2.83
CA LEU A 239 -23.01 17.81 1.69
C LEU A 239 -24.31 18.19 0.99
N LEU A 240 -25.26 17.24 0.85
CA LEU A 240 -26.58 17.53 0.29
C LEU A 240 -27.34 18.54 1.14
N ARG A 241 -27.32 18.38 2.47
CA ARG A 241 -27.96 19.33 3.40
C ARG A 241 -27.29 20.71 3.37
N ILE A 242 -25.96 20.78 3.27
CA ILE A 242 -25.25 22.06 3.14
C ILE A 242 -25.62 22.73 1.80
N HIS A 243 -25.70 21.94 0.72
CA HIS A 243 -26.04 22.47 -0.60
C HIS A 243 -27.46 23.05 -0.67
N THR A 244 -28.44 22.48 0.03
CA THR A 244 -29.80 23.05 0.11
C THR A 244 -29.84 24.36 0.90
N LEU A 245 -28.91 24.55 1.84
CA LEU A 245 -28.80 25.76 2.68
C LEU A 245 -27.84 26.82 2.11
N LYS A 246 -27.18 26.57 0.98
CA LYS A 246 -26.10 27.42 0.44
C LYS A 246 -26.47 28.91 0.28
N ASP A 247 -27.73 29.21 -0.01
CA ASP A 247 -28.22 30.58 -0.25
C ASP A 247 -28.73 31.27 1.04
N SER A 248 -28.81 30.52 2.16
CA SER A 248 -29.30 31.04 3.45
C SER A 248 -28.20 31.75 4.25
N ASN A 249 -26.96 31.30 4.15
CA ASN A 249 -25.81 31.88 4.85
C ASN A 249 -24.50 31.62 4.08
N GLU A 250 -23.57 32.57 4.13
CA GLU A 250 -22.27 32.50 3.47
C GLU A 250 -21.45 31.26 3.90
N ARG A 251 -21.60 30.78 5.14
CA ARG A 251 -20.85 29.61 5.64
C ARG A 251 -21.09 28.34 4.84
N TYR A 252 -22.32 28.09 4.41
CA TYR A 252 -22.65 26.89 3.65
C TYR A 252 -22.10 26.99 2.23
N ASN A 253 -22.16 28.18 1.63
CA ASN A 253 -21.54 28.43 0.32
C ASN A 253 -20.01 28.27 0.38
N SER A 254 -19.37 28.77 1.45
CA SER A 254 -17.94 28.56 1.71
C SER A 254 -17.59 27.08 1.81
N ALA A 255 -18.35 26.30 2.59
CA ALA A 255 -18.15 24.86 2.71
C ALA A 255 -18.26 24.11 1.36
N ILE A 256 -19.25 24.46 0.51
CA ILE A 256 -19.39 23.88 -0.83
C ILE A 256 -18.22 24.27 -1.75
N LYS A 257 -17.77 25.53 -1.70
CA LYS A 257 -16.58 25.97 -2.48
C LYS A 257 -15.34 25.21 -2.04
N LYS A 258 -15.12 25.05 -0.73
CA LYS A 258 -14.00 24.30 -0.16
C LYS A 258 -14.02 22.85 -0.65
N PHE A 259 -15.17 22.17 -0.58
CA PHE A 259 -15.36 20.83 -1.14
C PHE A 259 -14.89 20.73 -2.59
N TYR A 260 -15.32 21.64 -3.47
CA TYR A 260 -14.91 21.61 -4.87
C TYR A 260 -13.42 21.86 -5.10
N ILE A 261 -12.81 22.75 -4.30
CA ILE A 261 -11.38 23.05 -4.39
C ILE A 261 -10.57 21.82 -3.97
N GLU A 262 -10.92 21.22 -2.84
CA GLU A 262 -10.22 20.05 -2.31
C GLU A 262 -10.44 18.81 -3.16
N LEU A 263 -11.63 18.61 -3.70
CA LEU A 263 -11.90 17.52 -4.63
C LEU A 263 -11.03 17.64 -5.89
N ARG A 264 -10.95 18.83 -6.50
CA ARG A 264 -10.08 19.06 -7.66
C ARG A 264 -8.62 18.82 -7.34
N LYS A 265 -8.16 19.31 -6.19
CA LYS A 265 -6.78 19.10 -5.72
C LYS A 265 -6.50 17.62 -5.51
N SER A 266 -7.35 16.91 -4.78
CA SER A 266 -7.21 15.48 -4.52
C SER A 266 -7.22 14.64 -5.80
N LEU A 267 -8.07 14.99 -6.78
CA LEU A 267 -8.06 14.36 -8.10
C LEU A 267 -6.74 14.60 -8.85
N ALA A 268 -6.20 15.81 -8.80
CA ALA A 268 -4.90 16.13 -9.41
C ALA A 268 -3.77 15.34 -8.74
N ASP A 269 -3.66 15.45 -7.42
CA ASP A 269 -2.62 14.79 -6.62
C ASP A 269 -2.64 13.26 -6.82
N THR A 270 -3.83 12.65 -6.86
CA THR A 270 -3.99 11.21 -7.09
C THR A 270 -3.59 10.81 -8.51
N LYS A 271 -3.96 11.60 -9.54
CA LYS A 271 -3.57 11.33 -10.93
C LYS A 271 -2.05 11.42 -11.10
N ASP A 272 -1.40 12.39 -10.46
CA ASP A 272 0.04 12.58 -10.50
C ASP A 272 0.77 11.42 -9.79
N SER A 273 0.27 10.99 -8.62
CA SER A 273 0.80 9.81 -7.93
C SER A 273 0.68 8.53 -8.77
N ILE A 274 -0.44 8.35 -9.48
CA ILE A 274 -0.62 7.24 -10.44
C ILE A 274 0.42 7.32 -11.56
N ASP A 275 0.67 8.50 -12.12
CA ASP A 275 1.65 8.67 -13.19
C ASP A 275 3.07 8.35 -12.71
N ASP A 276 3.43 8.75 -11.50
CA ASP A 276 4.73 8.41 -10.92
C ASP A 276 4.90 6.89 -10.74
N LEU A 277 3.87 6.20 -10.28
CA LEU A 277 3.86 4.73 -10.16
C LEU A 277 3.87 4.02 -11.52
N ILE A 278 3.20 4.56 -12.54
CA ILE A 278 3.19 3.95 -13.87
C ILE A 278 4.54 4.14 -14.56
N ASN A 279 5.12 5.33 -14.48
CA ASN A 279 6.34 5.72 -15.19
C ASN A 279 7.63 5.32 -14.46
N ASP A 280 7.52 4.75 -13.25
CA ASP A 280 8.68 4.44 -12.41
C ASP A 280 9.53 5.70 -12.13
N THR A 281 8.91 6.90 -12.13
CA THR A 281 9.57 8.19 -11.92
C THR A 281 9.63 8.61 -10.45
N ASP A 282 9.03 7.80 -9.58
CA ASP A 282 9.26 7.67 -8.14
C ASP A 282 9.90 8.90 -7.49
N ARG A 283 9.14 10.00 -7.38
CA ARG A 283 9.61 11.24 -6.75
C ARG A 283 9.95 11.05 -5.26
N HIS A 284 9.36 10.03 -4.62
CA HIS A 284 9.56 9.71 -3.21
C HIS A 284 10.87 8.98 -2.91
N SER A 285 11.45 8.22 -3.84
CA SER A 285 12.78 7.63 -3.64
C SER A 285 13.92 8.63 -3.81
N ILE A 286 13.68 9.79 -4.42
CA ILE A 286 14.66 10.90 -4.49
C ILE A 286 14.78 11.64 -3.14
N GLU A 287 13.73 11.69 -2.32
CA GLU A 287 13.76 12.36 -1.01
C GLU A 287 14.27 11.47 0.14
N ALA A 288 14.05 10.15 0.06
CA ALA A 288 14.52 9.19 1.06
C ALA A 288 16.06 9.04 1.09
N GLU A 289 16.76 9.24 -0.02
CA GLU A 289 18.24 9.18 -0.06
C GLU A 289 18.93 10.53 0.23
N LYS A 290 18.18 11.64 0.36
CA LYS A 290 18.76 12.98 0.58
C LYS A 290 18.44 13.64 1.92
N SER A 291 17.59 13.05 2.75
CA SER A 291 17.37 13.55 4.10
C SER A 291 18.34 12.88 5.07
N LYS A 292 19.59 13.37 5.11
CA LYS A 292 20.33 13.34 6.38
C LYS A 292 19.41 14.02 7.39
N VAL A 293 18.91 13.26 8.35
CA VAL A 293 18.16 13.81 9.49
C VAL A 293 19.10 14.77 10.21
N VAL A 294 19.04 16.04 9.82
CA VAL A 294 19.62 17.13 10.59
C VAL A 294 18.67 17.28 11.75
N ILE A 295 19.03 16.66 12.88
CA ILE A 295 18.36 16.92 14.16
C ILE A 295 18.38 18.44 14.32
N PRO A 296 17.23 19.12 14.35
CA PRO A 296 17.21 20.56 14.49
C PRO A 296 17.90 20.88 15.80
N LYS A 297 18.99 21.65 15.73
CA LYS A 297 19.68 22.11 16.91
C LYS A 297 18.76 23.12 17.58
N ILE A 298 18.03 22.67 18.61
CA ILE A 298 17.21 23.55 19.44
C ILE A 298 18.19 24.45 20.19
N ILE A 299 18.30 25.69 19.74
CA ILE A 299 19.01 26.73 20.48
C ILE A 299 18.01 27.27 21.49
N ILE A 300 18.13 26.82 22.75
CA ILE A 300 17.44 27.45 23.86
C ILE A 300 18.17 28.77 24.10
N ILE A 301 17.59 29.86 23.60
CA ILE A 301 18.04 31.20 23.95
C ILE A 301 17.38 31.50 25.30
N GLU A 302 18.15 31.46 26.38
CA GLU A 302 17.73 32.07 27.65
C GLU A 302 17.70 33.59 27.42
N GLY A 303 16.55 34.07 26.96
CA GLY A 303 16.29 35.48 26.74
C GLY A 303 15.69 36.09 27.99
N ASP A 304 16.49 36.84 28.73
CA ASP A 304 15.97 37.91 29.58
C ASP A 304 15.08 38.82 28.71
N GLY A 305 13.84 38.97 29.14
CA GLY A 305 12.76 39.48 28.32
C GLY A 305 13.08 40.82 27.65
N LYS A 306 13.03 40.84 26.31
CA LYS A 306 12.58 41.94 25.42
C LYS A 306 12.92 41.59 23.96
N TYR A 307 12.13 40.71 23.35
CA TYR A 307 12.00 40.68 21.89
C TYR A 307 10.58 41.12 21.53
N LYS A 308 10.43 42.42 21.24
CA LYS A 308 9.32 42.92 20.43
C LYS A 308 9.78 42.86 18.98
N ASP A 309 9.63 41.70 18.36
CA ASP A 309 9.77 41.59 16.91
C ASP A 309 8.37 41.81 16.31
N ASN A 310 8.10 43.04 15.88
CA ASN A 310 6.79 43.46 15.37
C ASN A 310 6.49 42.96 13.95
N ASN A 311 7.33 42.08 13.38
CA ASN A 311 7.22 41.61 12.00
C ASN A 311 7.03 40.08 11.86
N LEU A 312 6.79 39.35 12.95
CA LEU A 312 6.37 37.95 12.84
C LEU A 312 4.92 37.88 12.32
N PRO A 313 4.66 37.17 11.21
CA PRO A 313 3.31 37.01 10.70
C PRO A 313 2.44 36.38 11.78
N ILE A 314 1.30 37.00 12.07
CA ILE A 314 0.34 36.48 13.04
C ILE A 314 -0.19 35.16 12.48
N SER A 315 0.27 34.04 13.05
CA SER A 315 -0.31 32.72 12.77
C SER A 315 -1.56 32.50 13.63
N TYR A 316 -2.56 31.89 12.99
CA TYR A 316 -3.82 31.45 13.60
C TYR A 316 -3.90 29.92 13.65
N ASP A 317 -2.91 29.22 13.11
CA ASP A 317 -2.97 27.77 12.81
C ASP A 317 -3.12 26.95 14.09
N TYR A 318 -2.49 27.40 15.18
CA TYR A 318 -2.59 26.72 16.46
C TYR A 318 -3.99 26.81 17.06
N GLU A 319 -4.60 28.01 17.09
CA GLU A 319 -5.96 28.17 17.60
C GLU A 319 -6.98 27.45 16.72
N ILE A 320 -6.86 27.56 15.40
CA ILE A 320 -7.76 26.86 14.45
C ILE A 320 -7.63 25.34 14.60
N GLY A 321 -6.40 24.81 14.68
CA GLY A 321 -6.15 23.39 14.92
C GLY A 321 -6.81 22.93 16.22
N LYS A 322 -6.68 23.71 17.30
CA LYS A 322 -7.32 23.39 18.59
C LYS A 322 -8.85 23.48 18.57
N LEU A 323 -9.42 24.35 17.75
CA LEU A 323 -10.87 24.39 17.54
C LEU A 323 -11.34 23.19 16.70
N SER A 324 -10.57 22.75 15.70
CA SER A 324 -10.93 21.60 14.86
C SER A 324 -11.05 20.27 15.64
N GLU A 325 -10.27 20.11 16.71
CA GLU A 325 -10.28 18.93 17.60
C GLU A 325 -11.62 18.73 18.32
N LYS A 326 -12.40 19.82 18.54
CA LYS A 326 -13.72 19.79 19.20
C LYS A 326 -13.75 18.99 20.52
N ASP A 327 -12.72 19.13 21.35
CA ASP A 327 -12.55 18.36 22.60
C ASP A 327 -13.65 18.61 23.66
N SER A 328 -13.78 19.87 24.09
CA SER A 328 -14.72 20.26 25.15
C SER A 328 -15.05 21.74 25.08
N ILE A 329 -16.23 22.11 25.56
CA ILE A 329 -16.68 23.51 25.57
C ILE A 329 -15.72 24.42 26.36
N GLY A 330 -15.08 23.88 27.42
CA GLY A 330 -14.10 24.61 28.21
C GLY A 330 -12.85 24.96 27.39
N LYS A 331 -12.28 23.98 26.69
CA LYS A 331 -11.13 24.21 25.79
C LYS A 331 -11.52 25.12 24.63
N PHE A 332 -12.69 24.90 24.03
CA PHE A 332 -13.23 25.77 22.98
C PHE A 332 -13.22 27.24 23.42
N ARG A 333 -13.79 27.56 24.59
CA ARG A 333 -13.85 28.93 25.09
C ARG A 333 -12.46 29.56 25.22
N ILE A 334 -11.48 28.81 25.72
CA ILE A 334 -10.09 29.28 25.86
C ILE A 334 -9.52 29.65 24.48
N PHE A 335 -9.50 28.73 23.53
CA PHE A 335 -8.89 28.96 22.21
C PHE A 335 -9.67 29.98 21.38
N SER A 336 -10.99 29.96 21.48
CA SER A 336 -11.85 30.96 20.85
C SER A 336 -11.60 32.37 21.38
N SER A 337 -11.26 32.53 22.67
CA SER A 337 -10.99 33.83 23.27
C SER A 337 -9.68 34.44 22.76
N PHE A 338 -8.68 33.59 22.53
CA PHE A 338 -7.44 34.00 21.88
C PHE A 338 -7.69 34.44 20.44
N LEU A 339 -8.48 33.67 19.68
CA LEU A 339 -8.83 34.02 18.30
C LEU A 339 -9.65 35.31 18.22
N LYS A 340 -10.67 35.48 19.08
CA LYS A 340 -11.44 36.74 19.21
C LYS A 340 -10.54 37.93 19.55
N THR A 341 -9.51 37.72 20.38
CA THR A 341 -8.57 38.78 20.76
C THR A 341 -7.67 39.19 19.60
N LYS A 342 -7.23 38.24 18.78
CA LYS A 342 -6.44 38.50 17.56
C LYS A 342 -7.30 39.12 16.44
N CYS A 343 -8.60 38.79 16.38
CA CYS A 343 -9.50 39.17 15.31
C CYS A 343 -10.58 40.20 15.73
N LYS A 344 -10.28 41.08 16.70
CA LYS A 344 -11.27 42.03 17.27
C LYS A 344 -12.00 42.89 16.24
N GLU A 345 -11.35 43.22 15.14
CA GLU A 345 -11.92 44.06 14.09
C GLU A 345 -12.70 43.25 13.03
N ASN A 346 -12.55 41.93 13.02
CA ASN A 346 -13.23 41.06 12.06
C ASN A 346 -14.57 40.58 12.63
N LYS A 347 -15.63 41.33 12.31
CA LYS A 347 -17.00 41.04 12.75
C LYS A 347 -17.49 39.65 12.30
N LEU A 348 -17.09 39.19 11.11
CA LEU A 348 -17.47 37.89 10.57
C LEU A 348 -16.87 36.75 11.40
N VAL A 349 -15.56 36.83 11.67
CA VAL A 349 -14.89 35.81 12.51
C VAL A 349 -15.51 35.77 13.91
N ILE A 350 -15.80 36.92 14.51
CA ILE A 350 -16.43 36.96 15.84
C ILE A 350 -17.83 36.33 15.81
N SER A 351 -18.67 36.67 14.83
CA SER A 351 -20.03 36.12 14.73
C SER A 351 -20.03 34.62 14.47
N GLU A 352 -19.09 34.10 13.67
CA GLU A 352 -18.98 32.67 13.42
C GLU A 352 -18.46 31.91 14.64
N ILE A 353 -17.53 32.48 15.42
CA ILE A 353 -17.11 31.88 16.69
C ILE A 353 -18.28 31.81 17.68
N GLU A 354 -19.12 32.86 17.75
CA GLU A 354 -20.33 32.83 18.58
C GLU A 354 -21.36 31.81 18.07
N ASN A 355 -21.46 31.61 16.75
CA ASN A 355 -22.29 30.57 16.17
C ASN A 355 -21.78 29.17 16.55
N MET A 356 -20.47 28.94 16.47
CA MET A 356 -19.85 27.69 16.90
C MET A 356 -20.10 27.40 18.39
N GLU A 357 -20.07 28.42 19.23
CA GLU A 357 -20.34 28.25 20.67
C GLU A 357 -21.81 27.86 20.94
N LYS A 358 -22.76 28.52 20.26
CA LYS A 358 -24.19 28.23 20.40
C LYS A 358 -24.57 26.85 19.87
N ASN A 359 -23.89 26.42 18.81
CA ASN A 359 -24.14 25.15 18.13
C ASN A 359 -23.01 24.15 18.37
N PHE A 360 -22.41 24.15 19.56
CA PHE A 360 -21.28 23.28 19.87
C PHE A 360 -21.61 21.80 19.63
N ASP A 361 -22.84 21.37 19.88
CA ASP A 361 -23.25 19.97 19.69
C ASP A 361 -23.76 19.65 18.26
N ASP A 362 -23.97 20.65 17.40
CA ASP A 362 -24.32 20.45 15.99
C ASP A 362 -23.06 20.52 15.12
N ASP A 363 -22.55 19.35 14.73
CA ASP A 363 -21.35 19.24 13.90
C ASP A 363 -21.47 20.01 12.57
N LEU A 364 -22.66 20.05 11.96
CA LEU A 364 -22.83 20.70 10.67
C LEU A 364 -22.63 22.21 10.81
N GLU A 365 -23.30 22.83 11.78
CA GLU A 365 -23.14 24.26 12.06
C GLU A 365 -21.72 24.59 12.51
N TYR A 366 -21.17 23.78 13.40
CA TYR A 366 -19.84 23.99 13.97
C TYR A 366 -18.75 24.02 12.89
N TYR A 367 -18.68 22.98 12.05
CA TYR A 367 -17.62 22.85 11.06
C TYR A 367 -17.84 23.77 9.85
N CYS A 368 -19.09 24.10 9.47
CA CYS A 368 -19.35 25.11 8.45
C CYS A 368 -18.83 26.50 8.89
N SER A 369 -19.07 26.88 10.15
CA SER A 369 -18.53 28.11 10.71
C SER A 369 -17.00 28.09 10.77
N LEU A 370 -16.40 26.96 11.18
CA LEU A 370 -14.94 26.82 11.22
C LEU A 370 -14.30 27.01 9.85
N HIS A 371 -14.84 26.39 8.79
CA HIS A 371 -14.29 26.55 7.43
C HIS A 371 -14.41 27.99 6.91
N LEU A 372 -15.50 28.69 7.22
CA LEU A 372 -15.63 30.09 6.83
C LEU A 372 -14.58 30.96 7.54
N ILE A 373 -14.31 30.69 8.82
CA ILE A 373 -13.23 31.36 9.56
C ILE A 373 -11.86 31.06 8.92
N GLU A 374 -11.57 29.79 8.60
CA GLU A 374 -10.33 29.40 7.92
C GLU A 374 -10.15 30.13 6.58
N GLU A 375 -11.21 30.18 5.78
CA GLU A 375 -11.19 30.87 4.48
C GLU A 375 -10.86 32.35 4.67
N GLU A 376 -11.55 33.03 5.59
CA GLU A 376 -11.38 34.46 5.84
C GLU A 376 -9.99 34.80 6.39
N LEU A 377 -9.45 33.97 7.28
CA LEU A 377 -8.11 34.19 7.84
C LEU A 377 -7.01 33.88 6.82
N SER A 378 -7.21 32.88 5.93
CA SER A 378 -6.23 32.56 4.88
C SER A 378 -6.04 33.68 3.85
N LYS A 379 -7.07 34.50 3.62
CA LYS A 379 -6.99 35.70 2.75
C LYS A 379 -6.07 36.77 3.32
N ARG A 380 -6.02 36.91 4.66
CA ARG A 380 -5.21 37.92 5.35
C ARG A 380 -3.73 37.58 5.44
N VAL A 381 -3.36 36.29 5.41
CA VAL A 381 -1.94 35.88 5.42
C VAL A 381 -1.26 36.14 4.06
N LYS A 382 -2.06 36.33 2.99
CA LYS A 382 -1.57 36.62 1.63
C LYS A 382 -1.55 38.12 1.28
N GLN A 383 -1.98 38.99 2.19
CA GLN A 383 -1.89 40.45 2.11
C GLN A 383 -0.78 40.93 3.03
#